data_AF-A0A3D3QLA5-F1
#
_entry.id   AF-A0A3D3QLA5-F1
#
_cell.length_a   1.000
_cell.length_b   1.000
_cell.length_c   1.000
_cell.angle_alpha   90.00
_cell.angle_beta   90.00
_cell.angle_gamma   90.00
#
_symmetry.space_group_name_H-M   'P 1'
#
loop_
_entity.id
_entity.type
_entity.pdbx_description
1 polymer ?
#
loop_
_entity_poly.entity_id
_entity_poly.type
_entity_poly.pdbx_seq_one_letter_code
_entity_poly.pdbx_strand_id
1 'polypeptide(L)'
;MIWLLTTLQQWILFSATMLLTGCVAWRTLIAPAASATVEDCASVFAAGDSLTVRWARISSWALMAAWLMRMSLQIIAFRDPFVPLGDDISLLLFQTAWGTTWMIQGRVVIGIAGVLRWGVPRESGDGLSRPMKITPAISTLPVLVISLILTLSMSGHAMGAGSWRWAAVMADAIHTLSAGVWIGSLVVILGVSREGLNGSARATSAFLAQIQIFSPIALVSGGAVVSMGIALSWTHLTMISDLWTTRYGLILSAKVIFVILILGLGFLNWRTGTAGSGPKAVMRTIRQRGSWEVSLAAGVILLTAILVHSTKP
;
A
#
# COMPACT_ATOMS: atom_id res chain seq x y z
N MET A 1 3.77 -26.83 1.64
CA MET A 1 4.79 -25.86 2.09
C MET A 1 4.97 -24.70 1.12
N ILE A 2 5.26 -24.93 -0.16
CA ILE A 2 5.51 -23.87 -1.16
C ILE A 2 4.35 -22.86 -1.28
N TRP A 3 3.10 -23.34 -1.33
CA TRP A 3 1.92 -22.47 -1.43
C TRP A 3 1.76 -21.48 -0.26
N LEU A 4 2.12 -21.89 0.96
CA LEU A 4 2.09 -21.00 2.12
C LEU A 4 3.19 -19.95 2.02
N LEU A 5 4.38 -20.33 1.57
CA LEU A 5 5.50 -19.41 1.39
C LEU A 5 5.23 -18.39 0.29
N THR A 6 4.63 -18.79 -0.83
CA THR A 6 4.27 -17.88 -1.92
C THR A 6 3.15 -16.93 -1.52
N THR A 7 2.17 -17.39 -0.74
CA THR A 7 1.11 -16.54 -0.19
C THR A 7 1.68 -15.54 0.83
N LEU A 8 2.54 -15.99 1.73
CA LEU A 8 3.20 -15.13 2.71
C LEU A 8 4.07 -14.06 2.04
N GLN A 9 4.85 -14.45 1.03
CA GLN A 9 5.68 -13.54 0.24
C GLN A 9 4.83 -12.43 -0.38
N GLN A 10 3.72 -12.77 -1.05
CA GLN A 10 2.83 -11.79 -1.67
C GLN A 10 2.14 -10.90 -0.64
N TRP A 11 1.71 -11.47 0.49
CA TRP A 11 1.09 -10.71 1.56
C TRP A 11 2.05 -9.66 2.16
N ILE A 12 3.31 -10.02 2.39
CA ILE A 12 4.36 -9.09 2.82
C ILE A 12 4.61 -8.02 1.76
N LEU A 13 4.76 -8.42 0.49
CA LEU A 13 5.03 -7.51 -0.63
C LEU A 13 3.94 -6.45 -0.76
N PHE A 14 2.67 -6.85 -0.81
CA PHE A 14 1.54 -5.93 -0.93
C PHE A 14 1.38 -5.06 0.31
N SER A 15 1.46 -5.64 1.51
CA SER A 15 1.32 -4.88 2.76
C SER A 15 2.42 -3.82 2.90
N ALA A 16 3.67 -4.17 2.61
CA ALA A 16 4.79 -3.25 2.67
C ALA A 16 4.70 -2.16 1.59
N THR A 17 4.24 -2.50 0.37
CA THR A 17 3.98 -1.53 -0.71
C THR A 17 2.88 -0.54 -0.32
N MET A 18 1.75 -1.03 0.21
CA MET A 18 0.63 -0.19 0.66
C MET A 18 1.06 0.77 1.77
N LEU A 19 1.75 0.25 2.79
CA LEU A 19 2.21 1.07 3.92
C LEU A 19 3.26 2.09 3.49
N LEU A 20 4.21 1.71 2.62
CA LEU A 20 5.21 2.64 2.08
C LEU A 20 4.54 3.77 1.28
N THR A 21 3.59 3.42 0.42
CA THR A 21 2.81 4.40 -0.36
C THR A 21 2.08 5.37 0.55
N GLY A 22 1.46 4.85 1.62
CA GLY A 22 0.83 5.65 2.66
C GLY A 22 1.78 6.58 3.40
N CYS A 23 2.97 6.11 3.77
CA CYS A 23 3.99 6.93 4.42
C CYS A 23 4.43 8.09 3.52
N VAL A 24 4.63 7.81 2.22
CA VAL A 24 5.02 8.83 1.24
C VAL A 24 3.88 9.83 1.03
N ALA A 25 2.66 9.36 0.77
CA ALA A 25 1.49 10.22 0.58
C ALA A 25 1.20 11.09 1.81
N TRP A 26 1.30 10.52 3.02
CA TRP A 26 1.15 11.28 4.25
C TRP A 26 2.18 12.40 4.35
N ARG A 27 3.45 12.09 4.11
CA ARG A 27 4.55 13.05 4.28
C ARG A 27 4.57 14.15 3.22
N THR A 28 4.19 13.84 1.98
CA THR A 28 4.27 14.78 0.86
C THR A 28 2.97 15.55 0.58
N LEU A 29 1.81 15.00 0.96
CA LEU A 29 0.51 15.58 0.65
C LEU A 29 -0.28 15.94 1.91
N ILE A 30 -0.49 14.97 2.81
CA ILE A 30 -1.47 15.12 3.90
C ILE A 30 -0.92 15.97 5.05
N ALA A 31 0.25 15.62 5.58
CA ALA A 31 0.86 16.30 6.73
C ALA A 31 1.17 17.78 6.44
N PRO A 32 1.77 18.17 5.29
CA PRO A 32 2.00 19.58 5.00
C PRO A 32 0.69 20.37 4.92
N ALA A 33 -0.29 19.86 4.16
CA ALA A 33 -1.57 20.53 3.98
C ALA A 33 -2.36 20.63 5.29
N ALA A 34 -2.37 19.58 6.12
CA ALA A 34 -3.03 19.60 7.42
C ALA A 34 -2.29 20.52 8.41
N SER A 35 -0.96 20.55 8.41
CA SER A 35 -0.19 21.43 9.29
C SER A 35 -0.42 22.91 9.01
N ALA A 36 -0.76 23.25 7.76
CA ALA A 36 -1.07 24.62 7.36
C ALA A 36 -2.46 25.10 7.83
N THR A 37 -3.36 24.20 8.24
CA THR A 37 -4.72 24.57 8.67
C THR A 37 -4.90 24.66 10.18
N VAL A 38 -3.87 24.29 10.97
CA VAL A 38 -3.93 24.30 12.43
C VAL A 38 -2.74 25.01 13.04
N GLU A 39 -3.03 25.98 13.91
CA GLU A 39 -2.03 26.69 14.69
C GLU A 39 -1.47 25.81 15.79
N ASP A 40 -0.22 26.11 16.18
CA ASP A 40 0.48 25.42 17.25
C ASP A 40 0.31 23.90 17.17
N CYS A 41 0.48 23.28 16.00
CA CYS A 41 0.43 21.82 15.83
C CYS A 41 1.72 21.22 15.24
N ALA A 42 2.70 22.04 14.88
CA ALA A 42 3.94 21.62 14.22
C ALA A 42 4.70 20.49 14.94
N SER A 43 4.81 20.52 16.28
CA SER A 43 5.50 19.45 17.04
C SER A 43 4.77 18.10 16.99
N VAL A 44 3.44 18.10 16.86
CA VAL A 44 2.65 16.85 16.70
C VAL A 44 2.92 16.21 15.34
N PHE A 45 2.97 17.02 14.27
CA PHE A 45 3.35 16.52 12.94
C PHE A 45 4.81 16.07 12.88
N ALA A 46 5.72 16.76 13.57
CA ALA A 46 7.13 16.37 13.66
C ALA A 46 7.31 15.02 14.40
N ALA A 47 6.60 14.81 15.50
CA ALA A 47 6.56 13.53 16.21
C ALA A 47 5.96 12.41 15.32
N GLY A 48 4.92 12.73 14.54
CA GLY A 48 4.37 11.83 13.54
C GLY A 48 5.33 11.46 12.40
N ASP A 49 6.19 12.40 11.97
CA ASP A 49 7.16 12.18 10.89
C ASP A 49 8.20 11.12 11.28
N SER A 50 8.68 11.12 12.53
CA SER A 50 9.66 10.11 12.99
C SER A 50 9.09 8.69 12.95
N LEU A 51 7.84 8.51 13.41
CA LEU A 51 7.13 7.23 13.33
C LEU A 51 6.89 6.82 11.87
N THR A 52 6.50 7.77 11.02
CA THR A 52 6.27 7.54 9.59
C THR A 52 7.55 7.11 8.87
N VAL A 53 8.68 7.77 9.15
CA VAL A 53 10.00 7.38 8.63
C VAL A 53 10.39 5.99 9.11
N ARG A 54 10.15 5.67 10.39
CA ARG A 54 10.40 4.33 10.94
C ARG A 54 9.59 3.27 10.21
N TRP A 55 8.30 3.52 9.97
CA TRP A 55 7.43 2.61 9.22
C TRP A 55 7.85 2.48 7.76
N ALA A 56 8.20 3.58 7.09
CA ALA A 56 8.73 3.54 5.73
C ALA A 56 10.01 2.69 5.64
N ARG A 57 10.93 2.81 6.62
CA ARG A 57 12.15 1.99 6.70
C ARG A 57 11.82 0.52 6.91
N ILE A 58 10.92 0.20 7.84
CA ILE A 58 10.47 -1.19 8.07
C ILE A 58 9.85 -1.76 6.79
N SER A 59 8.97 -1.01 6.12
CA SER A 59 8.41 -1.40 4.84
C SER A 59 9.48 -1.61 3.77
N SER A 60 10.51 -0.77 3.70
CA SER A 60 11.59 -0.96 2.72
C SER A 60 12.40 -2.24 2.95
N TRP A 61 12.62 -2.61 4.22
CA TRP A 61 13.26 -3.89 4.55
C TRP A 61 12.35 -5.08 4.26
N ALA A 62 11.06 -4.98 4.57
CA ALA A 62 10.08 -6.01 4.25
C ALA A 62 9.95 -6.21 2.72
N LEU A 63 9.98 -5.12 1.95
CA LEU A 63 10.02 -5.14 0.49
C LEU A 63 11.28 -5.85 -0.03
N MET A 64 12.45 -5.52 0.51
CA MET A 64 13.71 -6.18 0.15
C MET A 64 13.64 -7.69 0.43
N ALA A 65 13.16 -8.07 1.61
CA ALA A 65 13.00 -9.48 1.98
C ALA A 65 12.00 -10.20 1.05
N ALA A 66 10.85 -9.60 0.76
CA ALA A 66 9.85 -10.17 -0.14
C ALA A 66 10.34 -10.27 -1.58
N TRP A 67 11.12 -9.30 -2.06
CA TRP A 67 11.74 -9.29 -3.39
C TRP A 67 12.79 -10.40 -3.55
N LEU A 68 13.66 -10.60 -2.55
CA LEU A 68 14.62 -11.71 -2.52
C LEU A 68 13.91 -13.06 -2.41
N MET A 69 12.94 -13.17 -1.51
CA MET A 69 12.14 -14.40 -1.33
C MET A 69 11.43 -14.79 -2.63
N ARG A 70 10.93 -13.82 -3.40
CA ARG A 70 10.32 -14.06 -4.70
C ARG A 70 11.29 -14.71 -5.69
N MET A 71 12.56 -14.29 -5.71
CA MET A 71 13.60 -14.94 -6.54
C MET A 71 13.80 -16.39 -6.14
N SER A 72 13.97 -16.66 -4.84
CA SER A 72 14.14 -18.02 -4.34
C SER A 72 12.96 -18.93 -4.70
N LEU A 73 11.73 -18.43 -4.55
CA LEU A 73 10.52 -19.17 -4.92
C LEU A 73 10.42 -19.41 -6.43
N GLN A 74 10.83 -18.45 -7.25
CA GLN A 74 10.82 -18.60 -8.70
C GLN A 74 11.85 -19.65 -9.17
N ILE A 75 13.05 -19.66 -8.60
CA ILE A 75 14.06 -20.69 -8.87
C ILE A 75 13.52 -22.07 -8.51
N ILE A 76 12.91 -22.23 -7.32
CA ILE A 76 12.32 -23.52 -6.89
C ILE A 76 11.23 -23.99 -7.86
N ALA A 77 10.38 -23.06 -8.34
CA ALA A 77 9.29 -23.39 -9.26
C ALA A 77 9.78 -23.76 -10.67
N PHE A 78 10.91 -23.20 -11.12
CA PHE A 78 11.46 -23.40 -12.46
C PHE A 78 12.55 -24.49 -12.52
N ARG A 79 13.00 -25.00 -11.37
CA ARG A 79 14.20 -25.85 -11.27
C ARG A 79 14.10 -27.11 -12.13
N ASP A 80 15.05 -27.28 -13.04
CA ASP A 80 15.29 -28.55 -13.74
C ASP A 80 16.36 -29.37 -12.98
N PRO A 81 16.04 -30.59 -12.48
CA PRO A 81 16.99 -31.44 -11.78
C PRO A 81 18.24 -31.81 -12.60
N PHE A 82 18.15 -31.78 -13.94
CA PHE A 82 19.19 -32.25 -14.85
C PHE A 82 20.12 -31.14 -15.36
N VAL A 83 19.81 -29.87 -15.08
CA VAL A 83 20.59 -28.69 -15.50
C VAL A 83 21.36 -28.11 -14.31
N PRO A 84 22.59 -27.60 -14.44
CA PRO A 84 23.26 -26.89 -13.35
C PRO A 84 22.45 -25.69 -12.83
N LEU A 85 22.46 -25.46 -11.51
CA LEU A 85 21.71 -24.37 -10.88
C LEU A 85 22.08 -22.98 -11.44
N GLY A 86 23.35 -22.78 -11.79
CA GLY A 86 23.83 -21.52 -12.36
C GLY A 86 23.19 -21.20 -13.72
N ASP A 87 22.91 -22.22 -14.53
CA ASP A 87 22.33 -22.06 -15.87
C ASP A 87 20.86 -21.67 -15.76
N ASP A 88 20.09 -22.31 -14.87
CA ASP A 88 18.70 -21.93 -14.57
C ASP A 88 18.60 -20.49 -14.06
N ILE A 89 19.51 -20.10 -13.15
CA ILE A 89 19.55 -18.72 -12.62
C ILE A 89 19.89 -17.72 -13.74
N SER A 90 20.88 -18.05 -14.58
CA SER A 90 21.30 -17.21 -15.69
C SER A 90 20.17 -17.02 -16.71
N LEU A 91 19.52 -18.12 -17.09
CA LEU A 91 18.36 -18.10 -17.98
C LEU A 91 17.24 -17.24 -17.38
N LEU A 92 16.87 -17.50 -16.11
CA LEU A 92 15.80 -16.78 -15.44
C LEU A 92 16.07 -15.27 -15.35
N LEU A 93 17.29 -14.86 -14.99
CA LEU A 93 17.65 -13.45 -14.80
C LEU A 93 17.84 -12.70 -16.13
N PHE A 94 18.55 -13.29 -17.08
CA PHE A 94 19.05 -12.55 -18.24
C PHE A 94 18.31 -12.86 -19.54
N GLN A 95 17.57 -13.97 -19.60
CA GLN A 95 16.88 -14.40 -20.83
C GLN A 95 15.35 -14.33 -20.72
N THR A 96 14.80 -13.92 -19.58
CA THR A 96 13.36 -13.75 -19.41
C THR A 96 12.94 -12.30 -19.17
N ALA A 97 11.74 -11.96 -19.64
CA ALA A 97 11.09 -10.69 -19.33
C ALA A 97 10.84 -10.51 -17.81
N TRP A 98 10.59 -11.63 -17.12
CA TRP A 98 10.45 -11.67 -15.67
C TRP A 98 11.73 -11.23 -14.97
N GLY A 99 12.89 -11.79 -15.37
CA GLY A 99 14.21 -11.43 -14.83
C GLY A 99 14.55 -9.97 -15.04
N THR A 100 14.31 -9.44 -16.24
CA THR A 100 14.47 -8.01 -16.55
C THR A 100 13.64 -7.14 -15.59
N THR A 101 12.37 -7.48 -15.41
CA THR A 101 11.46 -6.73 -14.53
C THR A 101 11.89 -6.83 -13.06
N TRP A 102 12.32 -8.02 -12.61
CA TRP A 102 12.81 -8.25 -11.25
C TRP A 102 14.08 -7.44 -10.95
N MET A 103 15.00 -7.33 -11.91
CA MET A 103 16.22 -6.51 -11.77
C MET A 103 15.92 -5.01 -11.71
N ILE A 104 15.01 -4.52 -12.57
CA ILE A 104 14.57 -3.11 -12.53
C ILE A 104 13.89 -2.81 -11.19
N GLN A 105 12.99 -3.70 -10.74
CA GLN A 105 12.37 -3.61 -9.42
C GLN A 105 13.40 -3.58 -8.30
N GLY A 106 14.45 -4.41 -8.38
CA GLY A 106 15.56 -4.42 -7.42
C GLY A 106 16.27 -3.07 -7.31
N ARG A 107 16.57 -2.42 -8.44
CA ARG A 107 17.17 -1.07 -8.46
C ARG A 107 16.26 -0.05 -7.77
N VAL A 108 14.95 -0.13 -7.99
CA VAL A 108 13.97 0.75 -7.36
C VAL A 108 13.89 0.50 -5.85
N VAL A 109 13.83 -0.76 -5.40
CA VAL A 109 13.79 -1.13 -3.97
C VAL A 109 15.06 -0.68 -3.25
N ILE A 110 16.24 -0.88 -3.86
CA ILE A 110 17.52 -0.40 -3.34
C ILE A 110 17.53 1.13 -3.29
N GLY A 111 17.03 1.81 -4.32
CA GLY A 111 16.89 3.26 -4.36
C GLY A 111 16.02 3.81 -3.23
N ILE A 112 14.85 3.19 -2.98
CA ILE A 112 13.97 3.54 -1.85
C ILE A 112 14.72 3.38 -0.53
N ALA A 113 15.34 2.22 -0.29
CA ALA A 113 16.07 1.94 0.94
C ALA A 113 17.21 2.96 1.14
N GLY A 114 17.92 3.32 0.08
CA GLY A 114 18.98 4.31 0.11
C GLY A 114 18.48 5.71 0.47
N VAL A 115 17.41 6.16 -0.18
CA VAL A 115 16.78 7.46 0.14
C VAL A 115 16.28 7.49 1.59
N LEU A 116 15.68 6.42 2.10
CA LEU A 116 15.21 6.36 3.49
C LEU A 116 16.34 6.25 4.52
N ARG A 117 17.49 5.68 4.12
CA ARG A 117 18.68 5.54 4.97
C ARG A 117 19.50 6.82 5.05
N TRP A 118 19.73 7.48 3.92
CA TRP A 118 20.65 8.62 3.80
C TRP A 118 19.96 9.96 3.51
N GLY A 119 18.80 9.95 2.86
CA GLY A 119 18.04 11.16 2.50
C GLY A 119 17.19 11.75 3.63
N VAL A 120 16.98 10.98 4.71
CA VAL A 120 16.31 11.46 5.93
C VAL A 120 17.38 11.86 6.96
N PRO A 121 17.44 13.14 7.38
CA PRO A 121 18.41 13.60 8.37
C PRO A 121 18.38 12.73 9.63
N ARG A 122 19.56 12.30 10.11
CA ARG A 122 19.67 11.52 11.35
C ARG A 122 19.15 12.34 12.53
N GLU A 123 18.45 11.65 13.43
CA GLU A 123 18.02 12.20 14.72
C GLU A 123 19.26 12.64 15.50
N SER A 124 19.39 13.94 15.74
CA SER A 124 20.44 14.50 16.58
C SER A 124 19.78 15.67 17.31
N GLY A 125 19.28 15.41 18.51
CA GLY A 125 18.54 16.35 19.37
C GLY A 125 17.10 15.93 19.67
N ASP A 126 16.55 16.45 20.79
CA ASP A 126 15.20 16.17 21.30
C ASP A 126 14.15 16.37 20.20
N GLY A 127 13.48 15.28 19.81
CA GLY A 127 12.60 15.18 18.63
C GLY A 127 11.35 16.08 18.61
N LEU A 128 11.20 16.99 19.58
CA LEU A 128 10.04 17.86 19.75
C LEU A 128 10.06 19.16 18.90
N SER A 129 11.21 19.53 18.31
CA SER A 129 11.40 20.87 17.73
C SER A 129 11.78 20.92 16.26
N ARG A 130 11.91 19.79 15.55
CA ARG A 130 12.36 19.82 14.15
C ARG A 130 11.19 20.04 13.18
N PRO A 131 11.25 21.06 12.30
CA PRO A 131 10.29 21.18 11.21
C PRO A 131 10.44 19.98 10.26
N MET A 132 9.33 19.47 9.74
CA MET A 132 9.30 18.43 8.71
C MET A 132 9.98 18.96 7.45
N LYS A 133 11.29 18.67 7.27
CA LYS A 133 12.06 19.13 6.11
C LYS A 133 11.93 18.16 4.96
N ILE A 134 11.35 18.60 3.85
CA ILE A 134 11.39 17.90 2.57
C ILE A 134 12.77 18.15 1.96
N THR A 135 13.69 17.20 2.08
CA THR A 135 14.98 17.26 1.39
C THR A 135 14.79 16.91 -0.09
N PRO A 136 15.71 17.33 -1.00
CA PRO A 136 15.67 16.91 -2.40
C PRO A 136 15.65 15.38 -2.54
N ALA A 137 16.36 14.66 -1.68
CA ALA A 137 16.34 13.19 -1.65
C ALA A 137 14.95 12.64 -1.29
N ILE A 138 14.24 13.21 -0.31
CA ILE A 138 12.88 12.77 0.05
C ILE A 138 11.89 13.06 -1.10
N SER A 139 12.09 14.14 -1.85
CA SER A 139 11.22 14.51 -2.98
C SER A 139 11.23 13.49 -4.13
N THR A 140 12.22 12.58 -4.19
CA THR A 140 12.26 11.51 -5.19
C THR A 140 11.44 10.28 -4.80
N LEU A 141 11.01 10.15 -3.52
CA LEU A 141 10.27 8.98 -3.05
C LEU A 141 8.95 8.73 -3.79
N PRO A 142 8.11 9.74 -4.10
CA PRO A 142 6.89 9.52 -4.89
C PRO A 142 7.17 8.84 -6.24
N VAL A 143 8.19 9.31 -6.96
CA VAL A 143 8.60 8.72 -8.25
C VAL A 143 9.07 7.29 -8.09
N LEU A 144 9.85 7.00 -7.04
CA LEU A 144 10.31 5.64 -6.75
C LEU A 144 9.17 4.70 -6.36
N VAL A 145 8.18 5.17 -5.59
CA VAL A 145 6.99 4.38 -5.23
C VAL A 145 6.13 4.10 -6.46
N ILE A 146 5.92 5.09 -7.33
CA ILE A 146 5.21 4.89 -8.61
C ILE A 146 5.96 3.87 -9.47
N SER A 147 7.29 4.00 -9.56
CA SER A 147 8.14 3.05 -10.30
C SER A 147 8.04 1.63 -9.71
N LEU A 148 8.03 1.49 -8.38
CA LEU A 148 7.84 0.21 -7.71
C LEU A 148 6.51 -0.42 -8.12
N ILE A 149 5.42 0.35 -8.05
CA ILE A 149 4.07 -0.13 -8.40
C ILE A 149 4.00 -0.54 -9.88
N LEU A 150 4.56 0.26 -10.79
CA LEU A 150 4.62 -0.09 -12.21
C LEU A 150 5.39 -1.40 -12.44
N THR A 151 6.55 -1.58 -11.79
CA THR A 151 7.30 -2.84 -11.90
C THR A 151 6.53 -4.03 -11.30
N LEU A 152 5.75 -3.83 -10.23
CA LEU A 152 4.90 -4.86 -9.65
C LEU A 152 3.84 -5.31 -10.67
N SER A 153 3.13 -4.35 -11.29
CA SER A 153 2.10 -4.63 -12.30
C SER A 153 2.67 -5.30 -13.55
N MET A 154 3.86 -4.89 -14.00
CA MET A 154 4.60 -5.55 -15.09
C MET A 154 5.12 -6.94 -14.72
N SER A 155 5.20 -7.28 -13.44
CA SER A 155 5.66 -8.59 -13.00
C SER A 155 4.50 -9.55 -12.67
N GLY A 156 3.26 -9.07 -12.78
CA GLY A 156 2.05 -9.80 -12.42
C GLY A 156 1.26 -10.32 -13.62
N HIS A 157 0.06 -10.83 -13.33
CA HIS A 157 -0.86 -11.40 -14.32
C HIS A 157 -1.29 -10.41 -15.41
N ALA A 158 -1.20 -9.10 -15.16
CA ALA A 158 -1.55 -8.07 -16.12
C ALA A 158 -0.73 -8.16 -17.42
N MET A 159 0.53 -8.61 -17.35
CA MET A 159 1.34 -8.83 -18.56
C MET A 159 0.84 -9.98 -19.43
N GLY A 160 0.03 -10.88 -18.88
CA GLY A 160 -0.58 -12.00 -19.59
C GLY A 160 -1.83 -11.65 -20.39
N ALA A 161 -2.34 -10.41 -20.32
CA ALA A 161 -3.63 -10.02 -20.92
C ALA A 161 -3.61 -9.82 -22.46
N GLY A 162 -2.70 -10.47 -23.18
CA GLY A 162 -2.65 -10.47 -24.65
C GLY A 162 -2.54 -9.08 -25.28
N SER A 163 -3.54 -8.72 -26.10
CA SER A 163 -3.62 -7.41 -26.79
C SER A 163 -3.90 -6.24 -25.83
N TRP A 164 -4.52 -6.50 -24.68
CA TRP A 164 -4.86 -5.49 -23.67
C TRP A 164 -3.81 -5.33 -22.57
N ARG A 165 -2.63 -5.95 -22.72
CA ARG A 165 -1.58 -6.02 -21.68
C ARG A 165 -1.30 -4.66 -21.02
N TRP A 166 -1.13 -3.60 -21.81
CA TRP A 166 -0.72 -2.30 -21.26
C TRP A 166 -1.88 -1.61 -20.52
N ALA A 167 -3.12 -1.77 -21.01
CA ALA A 167 -4.29 -1.30 -20.30
C ALA A 167 -4.45 -2.03 -18.95
N ALA A 168 -4.26 -3.36 -18.93
CA ALA A 168 -4.30 -4.15 -17.71
C ALA A 168 -3.19 -3.74 -16.72
N VAL A 169 -1.96 -3.52 -17.20
CA VAL A 169 -0.84 -3.07 -16.36
C VAL A 169 -1.11 -1.69 -15.76
N MET A 170 -1.65 -0.75 -16.54
CA MET A 170 -2.01 0.58 -16.03
C MET A 170 -3.18 0.49 -15.04
N ALA A 171 -4.20 -0.30 -15.31
CA ALA A 171 -5.32 -0.49 -14.39
C ALA A 171 -4.85 -1.11 -13.06
N ASP A 172 -3.97 -2.12 -13.10
CA ASP A 172 -3.37 -2.72 -11.90
C ASP A 172 -2.49 -1.73 -11.12
N ALA A 173 -1.71 -0.93 -11.83
CA ALA A 173 -0.87 0.11 -11.22
C ALA A 173 -1.71 1.20 -10.55
N ILE A 174 -2.74 1.71 -11.22
CA ILE A 174 -3.67 2.71 -10.67
C ILE A 174 -4.42 2.12 -9.48
N HIS A 175 -4.97 0.90 -9.61
CA HIS A 175 -5.66 0.21 -8.51
C HIS A 175 -4.77 0.11 -7.26
N THR A 176 -3.53 -0.36 -7.44
CA THR A 176 -2.54 -0.55 -6.37
C THR A 176 -2.12 0.79 -5.77
N LEU A 177 -1.80 1.80 -6.58
CA LEU A 177 -1.44 3.13 -6.10
C LEU A 177 -2.58 3.75 -5.29
N SER A 178 -3.80 3.71 -5.81
CA SER A 178 -4.97 4.27 -5.13
C SER A 178 -5.29 3.52 -3.83
N ALA A 179 -5.15 2.19 -3.79
CA ALA A 179 -5.30 1.43 -2.56
C ALA A 179 -4.26 1.83 -1.50
N GLY A 180 -3.00 2.06 -1.93
CA GLY A 180 -1.92 2.49 -1.04
C GLY A 180 -2.09 3.92 -0.52
N VAL A 181 -2.51 4.84 -1.39
CA VAL A 181 -2.83 6.22 -1.01
C VAL A 181 -4.02 6.27 -0.06
N TRP A 182 -5.04 5.44 -0.25
CA TRP A 182 -6.19 5.37 0.64
C TRP A 182 -5.87 4.65 1.96
N ILE A 183 -5.71 3.33 1.93
CA ILE A 183 -5.58 2.50 3.13
C ILE A 183 -4.23 2.74 3.82
N GLY A 184 -3.15 2.87 3.05
CA GLY A 184 -1.82 3.11 3.61
C GLY A 184 -1.78 4.44 4.38
N SER A 185 -2.32 5.52 3.81
CA SER A 185 -2.36 6.81 4.51
C SER A 185 -3.25 6.75 5.75
N LEU A 186 -4.38 6.04 5.69
CA LEU A 186 -5.25 5.84 6.86
C LEU A 186 -4.48 5.14 8.00
N VAL A 187 -3.71 4.08 7.70
CA VAL A 187 -2.85 3.41 8.69
C VAL A 187 -1.88 4.41 9.33
N VAL A 188 -1.23 5.25 8.54
CA VAL A 188 -0.31 6.29 9.04
C VAL A 188 -1.03 7.29 9.93
N ILE A 189 -2.15 7.88 9.48
CA ILE A 189 -2.96 8.85 10.25
C ILE A 189 -3.38 8.27 11.61
N LEU A 190 -3.91 7.04 11.63
CA LEU A 190 -4.30 6.35 12.87
C LEU A 190 -3.07 6.05 13.75
N GLY A 191 -1.93 5.78 13.15
CA GLY A 191 -0.66 5.53 13.82
C GLY A 191 -0.09 6.74 14.55
N VAL A 192 0.14 7.82 13.80
CA VAL A 192 0.77 9.05 14.30
C VAL A 192 -0.11 9.81 15.28
N SER A 193 -1.43 9.60 15.23
CA SER A 193 -2.40 10.32 16.08
C SER A 193 -2.80 9.55 17.34
N ARG A 194 -1.96 8.61 17.80
CA ARG A 194 -2.22 7.84 19.04
C ARG A 194 -2.29 8.73 20.28
N GLU A 195 -1.43 9.75 20.36
CA GLU A 195 -1.37 10.67 21.51
C GLU A 195 -2.64 11.52 21.67
N GLY A 196 -3.44 11.71 20.62
CA GLY A 196 -4.75 12.36 20.72
C GLY A 196 -5.67 11.69 21.74
N LEU A 197 -5.52 10.37 21.92
CA LEU A 197 -6.30 9.61 22.91
C LEU A 197 -5.95 9.98 24.35
N ASN A 198 -4.75 10.50 24.61
CA ASN A 198 -4.30 10.91 25.94
C ASN A 198 -4.84 12.28 26.35
N GLY A 199 -5.69 12.90 25.52
CA GLY A 199 -6.48 14.07 25.90
C GLY A 199 -5.93 15.43 25.49
N SER A 200 -4.81 15.47 24.74
CA SER A 200 -4.25 16.71 24.18
C SER A 200 -5.19 17.31 23.13
N ALA A 201 -5.65 18.55 23.37
CA ALA A 201 -6.48 19.30 22.43
C ALA A 201 -5.75 19.51 21.09
N ARG A 202 -4.45 19.88 21.15
CA ARG A 202 -3.55 20.01 20.00
C ARG A 202 -3.51 18.75 19.14
N ALA A 203 -3.34 17.58 19.77
CA ALA A 203 -3.30 16.31 19.05
C ALA A 203 -4.66 15.92 18.43
N THR A 204 -5.76 16.27 19.10
CA THR A 204 -7.12 16.10 18.56
C THR A 204 -7.33 16.99 17.33
N SER A 205 -6.94 18.27 17.39
CA SER A 205 -7.03 19.21 16.27
C SER A 205 -6.17 18.76 15.09
N ALA A 206 -4.93 18.35 15.33
CA ALA A 206 -4.04 17.83 14.29
C ALA A 206 -4.59 16.55 13.62
N PHE A 207 -5.25 15.66 14.37
CA PHE A 207 -5.93 14.50 13.80
C PHE A 207 -7.08 14.92 12.88
N LEU A 208 -7.98 15.79 13.36
CA LEU A 208 -9.14 16.23 12.58
C LEU A 208 -8.72 16.97 11.30
N ALA A 209 -7.68 17.79 11.37
CA ALA A 209 -7.09 18.44 10.19
C ALA A 209 -6.59 17.43 9.15
N GLN A 210 -5.90 16.36 9.58
CA GLN A 210 -5.48 15.28 8.67
C GLN A 210 -6.68 14.59 8.03
N ILE A 211 -7.74 14.30 8.79
CA ILE A 211 -8.95 13.67 8.25
C ILE A 211 -9.62 14.58 7.22
N GLN A 212 -9.72 15.88 7.48
CA GLN A 212 -10.31 16.84 6.55
C GLN A 212 -9.57 16.86 5.19
N ILE A 213 -8.23 16.85 5.21
CA ILE A 213 -7.42 16.78 3.99
C ILE A 213 -7.52 15.40 3.33
N PHE A 214 -7.55 14.34 4.13
CA PHE A 214 -7.57 12.96 3.63
C PHE A 214 -8.91 12.57 3.00
N SER A 215 -10.04 13.07 3.49
CA SER A 215 -11.38 12.69 2.99
C SER A 215 -11.55 12.79 1.48
N PRO A 216 -11.26 13.92 0.79
CA PRO A 216 -11.37 13.98 -0.67
C PRO A 216 -10.37 13.06 -1.39
N ILE A 217 -9.15 12.91 -0.85
CA ILE A 217 -8.13 11.99 -1.40
C ILE A 217 -8.62 10.54 -1.33
N ALA A 218 -9.19 10.15 -0.20
CA ALA A 218 -9.76 8.83 0.03
C ALA A 218 -10.94 8.55 -0.89
N LEU A 219 -11.81 9.54 -1.15
CA LEU A 219 -12.95 9.40 -2.06
C LEU A 219 -12.49 9.14 -3.50
N VAL A 220 -11.57 9.96 -4.02
CA VAL A 220 -11.00 9.79 -5.37
C VAL A 220 -10.27 8.46 -5.48
N SER A 221 -9.45 8.13 -4.47
CA SER A 221 -8.70 6.87 -4.44
C SER A 221 -9.62 5.66 -4.37
N GLY A 222 -10.68 5.70 -3.54
CA GLY A 222 -11.69 4.65 -3.46
C GLY A 222 -12.42 4.44 -4.79
N GLY A 223 -12.80 5.53 -5.47
CA GLY A 223 -13.39 5.47 -6.81
C GLY A 223 -12.45 4.84 -7.85
N ALA A 224 -11.17 5.19 -7.81
CA ALA A 224 -10.14 4.59 -8.67
C ALA A 224 -9.92 3.10 -8.37
N VAL A 225 -9.88 2.71 -7.09
CA VAL A 225 -9.79 1.28 -6.69
C VAL A 225 -10.97 0.48 -7.26
N VAL A 226 -12.19 0.98 -7.11
CA VAL A 226 -13.40 0.28 -7.59
C VAL A 226 -13.41 0.20 -9.12
N SER A 227 -13.23 1.33 -9.81
CA SER A 227 -13.27 1.37 -11.28
C SER A 227 -12.19 0.49 -11.92
N MET A 228 -10.95 0.58 -11.45
CA MET A 228 -9.87 -0.26 -11.95
C MET A 228 -10.04 -1.73 -11.56
N GLY A 229 -10.59 -2.01 -10.37
CA GLY A 229 -10.92 -3.37 -9.95
C GLY A 229 -11.96 -4.03 -10.85
N ILE A 230 -12.98 -3.28 -11.28
CA ILE A 230 -13.96 -3.73 -12.26
C ILE A 230 -13.30 -3.99 -13.62
N ALA A 231 -12.49 -3.04 -14.11
CA ALA A 231 -11.77 -3.18 -15.37
C ALA A 231 -10.86 -4.43 -15.39
N LEU A 232 -10.13 -4.68 -14.31
CA LEU A 232 -9.28 -5.87 -14.17
C LEU A 232 -10.08 -7.16 -14.08
N SER A 233 -11.25 -7.14 -13.42
CA SER A 233 -12.11 -8.32 -13.31
C SER A 233 -12.59 -8.82 -14.68
N TRP A 234 -12.80 -7.91 -15.63
CA TRP A 234 -13.15 -8.26 -17.01
C TRP A 234 -12.06 -9.06 -17.74
N THR A 235 -10.80 -8.92 -17.32
CA THR A 235 -9.67 -9.69 -17.89
C THR A 235 -9.47 -11.05 -17.21
N HIS A 236 -10.21 -11.33 -16.13
CA HIS A 236 -9.99 -12.48 -15.25
C HIS A 236 -11.13 -13.51 -15.24
N LEU A 237 -12.33 -13.13 -15.68
CA LEU A 237 -13.51 -13.99 -15.70
C LEU A 237 -13.93 -14.26 -17.15
N THR A 238 -14.32 -15.51 -17.44
CA THR A 238 -14.83 -15.89 -18.76
C THR A 238 -16.35 -15.70 -18.81
N MET A 239 -17.04 -16.01 -17.71
CA MET A 239 -18.47 -15.80 -17.53
C MET A 239 -18.78 -15.24 -16.14
N ILE A 240 -19.90 -14.54 -15.99
CA ILE A 240 -20.35 -14.03 -14.68
C ILE A 240 -20.56 -15.18 -13.68
N SER A 241 -21.00 -16.34 -14.16
CA SER A 241 -21.19 -17.54 -13.33
C SER A 241 -19.92 -18.01 -12.64
N ASP A 242 -18.74 -17.71 -13.20
CA ASP A 242 -17.46 -18.09 -12.60
C ASP A 242 -17.30 -17.56 -11.17
N LEU A 243 -17.98 -16.45 -10.83
CA LEU A 243 -17.99 -15.85 -9.49
C LEU A 243 -18.48 -16.78 -8.38
N TRP A 244 -19.31 -17.77 -8.71
CA TRP A 244 -19.84 -18.74 -7.74
C TRP A 244 -19.62 -20.20 -8.12
N THR A 245 -19.23 -20.51 -9.36
CA THR A 245 -18.96 -21.88 -9.79
C THR A 245 -17.48 -22.28 -9.65
N THR A 246 -16.57 -21.31 -9.55
CA THR A 246 -15.12 -21.57 -9.54
C THR A 246 -14.48 -21.19 -8.21
N ARG A 247 -13.40 -21.88 -7.84
CA ARG A 247 -12.62 -21.53 -6.63
C ARG A 247 -12.06 -20.11 -6.71
N TYR A 248 -11.58 -19.70 -7.89
CA TYR A 248 -11.11 -18.34 -8.15
C TYR A 248 -12.21 -17.30 -7.89
N GLY A 249 -13.38 -17.52 -8.49
CA GLY A 249 -14.52 -16.63 -8.35
C GLY A 249 -15.05 -16.54 -6.92
N LEU A 250 -15.07 -17.63 -6.15
CA LEU A 250 -15.49 -17.58 -4.74
C LEU A 250 -14.56 -16.69 -3.89
N ILE A 251 -13.24 -16.77 -4.10
CA ILE A 251 -12.27 -15.93 -3.39
C ILE A 251 -12.39 -14.47 -3.86
N LEU A 252 -12.60 -14.23 -5.15
CA LEU A 252 -12.86 -12.90 -5.70
C LEU A 252 -14.14 -12.28 -5.12
N SER A 253 -15.22 -13.05 -5.03
CA SER A 253 -16.48 -12.65 -4.42
C SER A 253 -16.29 -12.26 -2.95
N ALA A 254 -15.55 -13.06 -2.17
CA ALA A 254 -15.19 -12.70 -0.79
C ALA A 254 -14.40 -11.39 -0.73
N LYS A 255 -13.44 -11.17 -1.64
CA LYS A 255 -12.68 -9.92 -1.74
C LYS A 255 -13.60 -8.72 -2.02
N VAL A 256 -14.55 -8.86 -2.94
CA VAL A 256 -15.53 -7.82 -3.28
C VAL A 256 -16.43 -7.49 -2.08
N ILE A 257 -16.89 -8.50 -1.33
CA ILE A 257 -17.69 -8.29 -0.10
C ILE A 257 -16.91 -7.44 0.91
N PHE A 258 -15.64 -7.77 1.15
CA PHE A 258 -14.80 -6.98 2.06
C PHE A 258 -14.65 -5.53 1.59
N VAL A 259 -14.46 -5.31 0.28
CA VAL A 259 -14.40 -3.95 -0.29
C VAL A 259 -15.71 -3.20 -0.08
N ILE A 260 -16.86 -3.84 -0.30
CA ILE A 260 -18.18 -3.23 -0.06
C ILE A 260 -18.33 -2.83 1.42
N LEU A 261 -17.90 -3.68 2.36
CA LEU A 261 -17.93 -3.36 3.79
C LEU A 261 -17.05 -2.15 4.12
N ILE A 262 -15.84 -2.08 3.57
CA ILE A 262 -14.94 -0.94 3.77
C ILE A 262 -15.56 0.35 3.22
N LEU A 263 -16.12 0.31 2.00
CA LEU A 263 -16.79 1.47 1.38
C LEU A 263 -18.02 1.90 2.19
N GLY A 264 -18.79 0.94 2.71
CA GLY A 264 -19.93 1.21 3.59
C GLY A 264 -19.51 1.92 4.88
N LEU A 265 -18.43 1.49 5.52
CA LEU A 265 -17.85 2.17 6.69
C LEU A 265 -17.37 3.59 6.35
N GLY A 266 -16.68 3.76 5.22
CA GLY A 266 -16.22 5.06 4.73
C GLY A 266 -17.39 6.01 4.44
N PHE A 267 -18.46 5.52 3.81
CA PHE A 267 -19.67 6.29 3.57
C PHE A 267 -20.38 6.68 4.86
N LEU A 268 -20.49 5.77 5.83
CA LEU A 268 -21.03 6.09 7.15
C LEU A 268 -20.17 7.12 7.88
N ASN A 269 -18.85 7.07 7.74
CA ASN A 269 -17.94 8.09 8.29
C ASN A 269 -18.15 9.46 7.66
N TRP A 270 -18.30 9.51 6.34
CA TRP A 270 -18.57 10.75 5.62
C TRP A 270 -19.95 11.34 5.96
N ARG A 271 -20.99 10.48 6.04
CA ARG A 271 -22.38 10.91 6.26
C ARG A 271 -22.69 11.24 7.72
N THR A 272 -22.21 10.47 8.69
CA THR A 272 -22.47 10.71 10.12
C THR A 272 -21.58 11.82 10.69
N GLY A 273 -21.14 12.77 9.85
CA GLY A 273 -20.43 13.98 10.26
C GLY A 273 -20.99 14.45 11.58
N THR A 274 -20.16 14.43 12.60
CA THR A 274 -20.52 14.26 14.01
C THR A 274 -21.21 15.48 14.60
N ALA A 275 -22.44 15.74 14.14
CA ALA A 275 -23.27 16.84 14.59
C ALA A 275 -23.55 16.67 16.08
N GLY A 276 -23.15 17.67 16.87
CA GLY A 276 -23.41 17.74 18.32
C GLY A 276 -22.42 17.01 19.24
N SER A 277 -21.41 16.30 18.71
CA SER A 277 -20.38 15.65 19.54
C SER A 277 -19.11 16.50 19.66
N GLY A 278 -18.53 16.59 20.87
CA GLY A 278 -17.27 17.30 21.08
C GLY A 278 -16.09 16.64 20.32
N PRO A 279 -15.04 17.41 19.92
CA PRO A 279 -13.96 16.96 19.04
C PRO A 279 -13.30 15.62 19.41
N LYS A 280 -13.18 15.33 20.71
CA LYS A 280 -12.61 14.06 21.22
C LYS A 280 -13.49 12.85 20.90
N ALA A 281 -14.81 12.99 21.06
CA ALA A 281 -15.76 11.92 20.73
C ALA A 281 -15.76 11.65 19.22
N VAL A 282 -15.66 12.72 18.42
CA VAL A 282 -15.50 12.63 16.96
C VAL A 282 -14.27 11.81 16.59
N MET A 283 -13.10 12.19 17.12
CA MET A 283 -11.85 11.48 16.86
C MET A 283 -11.93 10.00 17.27
N ARG A 284 -12.52 9.69 18.43
CA ARG A 284 -12.67 8.29 18.89
C ARG A 284 -13.51 7.47 17.92
N THR A 285 -14.64 7.98 17.46
CA THR A 285 -15.53 7.29 16.52
C THR A 285 -14.85 7.06 15.18
N ILE A 286 -14.22 8.10 14.61
CA ILE A 286 -13.49 7.99 13.33
C ILE A 286 -12.35 6.98 13.47
N ARG A 287 -11.60 7.01 14.57
CA ARG A 287 -10.50 6.07 14.82
C ARG A 287 -10.98 4.63 14.93
N GLN A 288 -12.07 4.38 15.66
CA GLN A 288 -12.65 3.05 15.80
C GLN A 288 -13.10 2.51 14.44
N ARG A 289 -13.85 3.29 13.67
CA ARG A 289 -14.33 2.88 12.33
C ARG A 289 -13.18 2.73 11.33
N GLY A 290 -12.21 3.66 11.33
CA GLY A 290 -11.00 3.56 10.53
C GLY A 290 -10.17 2.31 10.87
N SER A 291 -10.14 1.87 12.14
CA SER A 291 -9.47 0.62 12.50
C SER A 291 -10.16 -0.62 11.90
N TRP A 292 -11.50 -0.60 11.77
CA TRP A 292 -12.23 -1.64 11.05
C TRP A 292 -11.95 -1.62 9.55
N GLU A 293 -11.90 -0.43 8.93
CA GLU A 293 -11.51 -0.28 7.52
C GLU A 293 -10.12 -0.88 7.25
N VAL A 294 -9.13 -0.58 8.10
CA VAL A 294 -7.77 -1.13 8.01
C VAL A 294 -7.75 -2.65 8.20
N SER A 295 -8.53 -3.17 9.16
CA SER A 295 -8.59 -4.61 9.46
C SER A 295 -9.20 -5.40 8.30
N LEU A 296 -10.29 -4.90 7.72
CA LEU A 296 -10.90 -5.47 6.52
C LEU A 296 -9.95 -5.36 5.32
N ALA A 297 -9.24 -4.25 5.15
CA ALA A 297 -8.27 -4.09 4.08
C ALA A 297 -7.10 -5.09 4.20
N ALA A 298 -6.63 -5.40 5.41
CA ALA A 298 -5.66 -6.48 5.62
C ALA A 298 -6.20 -7.84 5.16
N GLY A 299 -7.49 -8.11 5.38
CA GLY A 299 -8.20 -9.26 4.81
C GLY A 299 -8.24 -9.25 3.28
N VAL A 300 -8.51 -8.11 2.66
CA VAL A 300 -8.46 -7.93 1.19
C VAL A 300 -7.06 -8.23 0.64
N ILE A 301 -6.00 -7.77 1.32
CA ILE A 301 -4.62 -8.04 0.90
C ILE A 301 -4.30 -9.54 1.02
N LEU A 302 -4.76 -10.20 2.09
CA LEU A 302 -4.60 -11.65 2.26
C LEU A 302 -5.33 -12.45 1.17
N LEU A 303 -6.60 -12.11 0.89
CA LEU A 303 -7.37 -12.72 -0.19
C LEU A 303 -6.71 -12.48 -1.55
N THR A 304 -6.13 -11.30 -1.78
CA THR A 304 -5.37 -10.99 -2.99
C THR A 304 -4.11 -11.84 -3.10
N ALA A 305 -3.37 -12.02 -2.01
CA ALA A 305 -2.19 -12.90 -1.97
C ALA A 305 -2.54 -14.35 -2.31
N ILE A 306 -3.70 -14.84 -1.87
CA ILE A 306 -4.23 -16.17 -2.21
C ILE A 306 -4.68 -16.23 -3.69
N LEU A 307 -5.38 -15.20 -4.18
CA LEU A 307 -5.89 -15.13 -5.56
C LEU A 307 -4.79 -15.20 -6.60
N VAL A 308 -3.65 -14.55 -6.36
CA VAL A 308 -2.52 -14.50 -7.32
C VAL A 308 -2.01 -15.91 -7.65
N HIS A 309 -2.18 -16.88 -6.76
CA HIS A 309 -1.75 -18.28 -6.95
C HIS A 309 -2.90 -19.23 -7.30
N SER A 310 -4.12 -18.72 -7.42
CA SER A 310 -5.28 -19.54 -7.77
C SER A 310 -5.38 -19.68 -9.30
N THR A 311 -5.72 -20.87 -9.78
CA THR A 311 -5.98 -21.11 -11.20
C THR A 311 -7.19 -20.30 -11.64
N LYS A 312 -7.00 -19.47 -12.67
CA LYS A 312 -8.08 -18.76 -13.35
C LYS A 312 -8.93 -19.78 -14.15
N PRO A 313 -10.24 -19.55 -14.29
CA PRO A 313 -11.08 -20.34 -15.18
C PRO A 313 -10.70 -20.19 -16.66
#